data_AF-A0A7Y0THL9-F1
#
_entry.id   AF-A0A7Y0THL9-F1
#
_cell.length_a   1.000
_cell.length_b   1.000
_cell.length_c   1.000
_cell.angle_alpha   90.00
_cell.angle_beta   90.00
_cell.angle_gamma   90.00
#
_symmetry.space_group_name_H-M   'P 1'
#
loop_
_entity.id
_entity.type
_entity.pdbx_description
1 polymer ?
#
loop_
_entity_poly.entity_id
_entity_poly.type
_entity_poly.pdbx_seq_one_letter_code
_entity_poly.pdbx_strand_id
1 'polypeptide(L)'
;MIDDLIITLQQAIEISRNWAKTGWSVTFGPRNTEVLSLEKAKALPKNFVFREEAVNYWRQAQLTGNDAADSGEKALKALKSGNLGVAADALYLSQYIEQPFAGYSRLWYDLYETMKALVMKA
;
A
#
# COMPACT_ATOMS: atom_id res chain seq x y z
N MET A 1 22.28 -2.79 -5.66
CA MET A 1 21.13 -3.26 -6.46
C MET A 1 20.15 -4.09 -5.64
N ILE A 2 20.51 -5.32 -5.20
CA ILE A 2 19.61 -6.12 -4.34
C ILE A 2 19.49 -5.51 -2.94
N ASP A 3 20.59 -5.01 -2.36
CA ASP A 3 20.56 -4.36 -1.04
C ASP A 3 19.70 -3.09 -1.02
N ASP A 4 19.79 -2.27 -2.08
CA ASP A 4 18.95 -1.07 -2.24
C ASP A 4 17.46 -1.44 -2.38
N LEU A 5 17.16 -2.53 -3.10
CA LEU A 5 15.80 -3.06 -3.24
C LEU A 5 15.27 -3.55 -1.89
N ILE A 6 16.11 -4.23 -1.09
CA ILE A 6 15.78 -4.68 0.26
C ILE A 6 15.39 -3.49 1.15
N ILE A 7 16.17 -2.40 1.14
CA ILE A 7 15.88 -1.19 1.92
C ILE A 7 14.55 -0.57 1.47
N THR A 8 14.37 -0.40 0.16
CA THR A 8 13.13 0.16 -0.41
C THR A 8 11.92 -0.70 -0.05
N LEU A 9 12.08 -2.03 -0.04
CA LEU A 9 11.03 -2.96 0.31
C LEU A 9 10.63 -2.86 1.78
N GLN A 10 11.61 -2.72 2.69
CA GLN A 10 11.33 -2.49 4.12
C GLN A 10 10.56 -1.19 4.34
N GLN A 11 10.93 -0.13 3.63
CA GLN A 11 10.19 1.14 3.68
C GLN A 11 8.77 0.99 3.14
N ALA A 12 8.59 0.25 2.04
CA ALA A 12 7.27 0.02 1.47
C ALA A 12 6.33 -0.76 2.39
N ILE A 13 6.87 -1.77 3.08
CA ILE A 13 6.15 -2.50 4.14
C ILE A 13 5.70 -1.51 5.21
N GLU A 14 6.59 -0.69 5.76
CA GLU A 14 6.21 0.27 6.81
C GLU A 14 5.17 1.30 6.33
N ILE A 15 5.34 1.84 5.12
CA ILE A 15 4.40 2.82 4.56
C ILE A 15 3.00 2.21 4.40
N SER A 16 2.90 1.00 3.83
CA SER A 16 1.63 0.33 3.59
C SER A 16 0.91 -0.10 4.87
N ARG A 17 1.64 -0.55 5.90
CA ARG A 17 1.09 -0.77 7.26
C ARG A 17 0.43 0.48 7.83
N ASN A 18 0.92 1.66 7.43
CA ASN A 18 0.47 2.95 7.94
C ASN A 18 -0.48 3.71 7.00
N TRP A 19 -0.94 3.14 5.89
CA TRP A 19 -1.83 3.84 4.95
C TRP A 19 -3.06 4.46 5.62
N ALA A 20 -3.70 3.76 6.57
CA ALA A 20 -4.86 4.32 7.27
C ALA A 20 -4.53 5.46 8.25
N LYS A 21 -3.26 5.64 8.59
CA LYS A 21 -2.77 6.66 9.53
C LYS A 21 -2.19 7.87 8.80
N THR A 22 -1.30 7.65 7.84
CA THR A 22 -0.58 8.72 7.13
C THR A 22 -1.20 9.06 5.78
N GLY A 23 -1.92 8.10 5.18
CA GLY A 23 -2.84 8.27 4.07
C GLY A 23 -2.44 9.23 2.95
N TRP A 24 -3.47 9.79 2.33
CA TRP A 24 -3.43 10.71 1.20
C TRP A 24 -4.73 11.52 1.21
N SER A 25 -4.77 12.57 0.39
CA SER A 25 -5.97 13.39 0.26
C SER A 25 -7.06 12.67 -0.53
N VAL A 26 -8.15 12.35 0.16
CA VAL A 26 -9.40 11.87 -0.44
C VAL A 26 -10.55 12.72 0.09
N THR A 27 -11.50 13.04 -0.77
CA THR A 27 -12.62 13.94 -0.48
C THR A 27 -13.93 13.18 -0.48
N PHE A 28 -14.81 13.50 0.47
CA PHE A 28 -16.11 12.85 0.63
C PHE A 28 -17.27 13.83 0.51
N GLY A 29 -18.34 13.37 -0.16
CA GLY A 29 -19.58 14.12 -0.37
C GLY A 29 -19.47 15.30 -1.34
N PRO A 30 -20.58 16.00 -1.60
CA PRO A 30 -20.67 17.05 -2.63
C PRO A 30 -19.90 18.33 -2.27
N ARG A 31 -19.49 18.48 -1.00
CA ARG A 31 -18.64 19.59 -0.55
C ARG A 31 -17.15 19.26 -0.59
N ASN A 32 -16.78 18.10 -1.14
CA ASN A 32 -15.40 17.63 -1.22
C ASN A 32 -14.65 17.74 0.11
N THR A 33 -15.27 17.26 1.20
CA THR A 33 -14.63 17.34 2.52
C THR A 33 -13.42 16.42 2.55
N GLU A 34 -12.24 17.01 2.68
CA GLU A 34 -10.97 16.29 2.72
C GLU A 34 -10.82 15.51 4.03
N VAL A 35 -10.44 14.24 3.93
CA VAL A 35 -10.20 13.35 5.07
C VAL A 35 -8.94 12.54 4.80
N LEU A 36 -7.87 12.80 5.55
CA LEU A 36 -6.54 12.25 5.28
C LEU A 36 -6.21 10.92 6.00
N SER A 37 -7.09 10.45 6.88
CA SER A 37 -6.83 9.24 7.69
C SER A 37 -8.10 8.66 8.31
N LEU A 38 -7.99 7.43 8.81
CA LEU A 38 -9.05 6.76 9.56
C LEU A 38 -9.43 7.52 10.83
N GLU A 39 -8.44 8.11 11.50
CA GLU A 39 -8.68 8.92 12.70
C GLU A 39 -9.51 10.16 12.36
N LYS A 40 -9.14 10.88 11.30
CA LYS A 40 -9.90 12.05 10.83
C LYS A 40 -11.31 11.66 10.39
N ALA A 41 -11.48 10.52 9.71
CA ALA A 41 -12.80 10.00 9.33
C ALA A 41 -13.68 9.73 10.55
N LYS A 42 -13.12 9.12 11.60
CA LYS A 42 -13.83 8.86 12.86
C LYS A 42 -14.15 10.14 13.64
N ALA A 43 -13.34 11.19 13.49
CA ALA A 43 -13.56 12.47 14.14
C ALA A 43 -14.63 13.35 13.46
N LEU A 44 -15.09 12.99 12.26
CA LEU A 44 -16.13 13.74 11.55
C LEU A 44 -17.41 13.87 12.40
N PRO A 45 -18.15 14.99 12.30
CA PRO A 45 -19.41 15.17 13.00
C PRO A 45 -20.39 14.02 12.76
N LYS A 46 -21.18 13.63 13.77
CA LYS A 46 -22.18 12.54 13.63
C LYS A 46 -23.25 12.82 12.58
N ASN A 47 -23.52 14.10 12.30
CA ASN A 47 -24.46 14.56 11.28
C ASN A 47 -23.83 14.71 9.90
N PHE A 48 -22.54 14.41 9.73
CA PHE A 48 -21.92 14.36 8.41
C PHE A 48 -22.37 13.08 7.69
N VAL A 49 -23.22 13.25 6.68
CA VAL A 49 -23.89 12.15 5.96
C VAL A 49 -22.91 11.12 5.38
N PHE A 50 -21.74 11.56 4.92
CA PHE A 50 -20.72 10.68 4.30
C PHE A 50 -19.67 10.15 5.30
N ARG A 51 -19.96 10.23 6.60
CA ARG A 51 -19.02 9.80 7.65
C ARG A 51 -18.69 8.32 7.56
N GLU A 52 -19.71 7.47 7.42
CA GLU A 52 -19.53 6.02 7.35
C GLU A 52 -18.78 5.62 6.08
N GLU A 53 -19.02 6.30 4.95
CA GLU A 53 -18.24 6.12 3.72
C GLU A 53 -16.76 6.43 3.95
N ALA A 54 -16.45 7.58 4.56
CA ALA A 54 -15.08 7.95 4.88
C ALA A 54 -14.41 6.94 5.82
N VAL A 55 -15.11 6.47 6.85
CA VAL A 55 -14.58 5.47 7.79
C VAL A 55 -14.34 4.14 7.09
N ASN A 56 -15.26 3.70 6.23
CA ASN A 56 -15.13 2.44 5.51
C ASN A 56 -14.00 2.48 4.47
N TYR A 57 -13.85 3.59 3.75
CA TYR A 57 -12.71 3.80 2.87
C TYR A 57 -11.38 3.60 3.60
N TRP A 58 -11.20 4.28 4.73
CA TRP A 58 -9.95 4.20 5.48
C TRP A 58 -9.73 2.87 6.19
N ARG A 59 -10.81 2.16 6.57
CA ARG A 59 -10.72 0.76 7.02
C ARG A 59 -10.27 -0.17 5.88
N GLN A 60 -10.77 0.03 4.67
CA GLN A 60 -10.34 -0.74 3.51
C GLN A 60 -8.87 -0.46 3.21
N ALA A 61 -8.43 0.81 3.24
CA ALA A 61 -7.03 1.17 3.10
C ALA A 61 -6.14 0.51 4.17
N GLN A 62 -6.64 0.38 5.41
CA GLN A 62 -5.93 -0.33 6.48
C GLN A 62 -5.75 -1.82 6.17
N LEU A 63 -6.83 -2.51 5.80
CA LEU A 63 -6.81 -3.94 5.52
C LEU A 63 -5.93 -4.23 4.31
N THR A 64 -6.18 -3.53 3.20
CA THR A 64 -5.41 -3.69 1.96
C THR A 64 -3.93 -3.33 2.15
N GLY A 65 -3.62 -2.28 2.89
CA GLY A 65 -2.24 -1.92 3.22
C GLY A 65 -1.52 -3.02 4.01
N ASN A 66 -2.20 -3.63 4.98
CA ASN A 66 -1.67 -4.77 5.72
C ASN A 66 -1.49 -6.02 4.83
N ASP A 67 -2.46 -6.35 3.98
CA ASP A 67 -2.36 -7.51 3.09
C ASP A 67 -1.21 -7.35 2.07
N ALA A 68 -1.03 -6.14 1.52
CA ALA A 68 0.08 -5.83 0.63
C ALA A 68 1.43 -5.92 1.34
N ALA A 69 1.50 -5.43 2.59
CA ALA A 69 2.67 -5.51 3.44
C ALA A 69 3.03 -6.97 3.81
N ASP A 70 2.05 -7.81 4.15
CA ASP A 70 2.26 -9.24 4.44
C ASP A 70 2.89 -9.96 3.23
N SER A 71 2.43 -9.65 2.03
CA SER A 71 3.04 -10.17 0.80
C SER A 71 4.45 -9.58 0.58
N GLY A 72 4.65 -8.29 0.88
CA GLY A 72 5.96 -7.65 0.83
C GLY A 72 6.99 -8.26 1.78
N GLU A 73 6.57 -8.70 2.98
CA GLU A 73 7.43 -9.42 3.92
C GLU A 73 7.88 -10.77 3.36
N LYS A 74 7.00 -11.48 2.62
CA LYS A 74 7.37 -12.71 1.91
C LYS A 74 8.40 -12.41 0.82
N ALA A 75 8.21 -11.34 0.05
CA ALA A 75 9.18 -10.89 -0.95
C ALA A 75 10.54 -10.57 -0.31
N LEU A 76 10.54 -9.88 0.83
CA LEU A 76 11.75 -9.51 1.57
C LEU A 76 12.52 -10.74 2.05
N LYS A 77 11.82 -11.73 2.60
CA LYS A 77 12.41 -13.00 3.01
C LYS A 77 12.99 -13.75 1.81
N ALA A 78 12.26 -13.80 0.70
CA ALA A 78 12.70 -14.47 -0.52
C ALA A 78 13.96 -13.81 -1.12
N LEU A 79 13.99 -12.49 -1.21
CA LEU A 79 15.17 -11.72 -1.66
C LEU A 79 16.40 -12.01 -0.81
N LYS A 80 16.25 -11.99 0.53
CA LYS A 80 17.35 -12.30 1.46
C LYS A 80 17.87 -13.73 1.31
N SER A 81 17.04 -14.65 0.85
CA SER A 81 17.42 -16.04 0.56
C SER A 81 17.90 -16.28 -0.87
N GLY A 82 17.98 -15.23 -1.71
CA GLY A 82 18.39 -15.33 -3.11
C GLY A 82 17.32 -15.92 -4.05
N ASN A 83 16.08 -16.11 -3.59
CA ASN A 83 15.00 -16.67 -4.40
C ASN A 83 14.25 -15.56 -5.15
N LEU A 84 14.81 -15.16 -6.30
CA LEU A 84 14.28 -14.04 -7.09
C LEU A 84 12.88 -14.33 -7.68
N GLY A 85 12.57 -15.57 -8.03
CA GLY A 85 11.25 -15.95 -8.55
C GLY A 85 10.15 -15.74 -7.51
N VAL A 86 10.34 -16.30 -6.30
CA VAL A 86 9.38 -16.13 -5.20
C VAL A 86 9.26 -14.66 -4.77
N ALA A 87 10.36 -13.91 -4.81
CA ALA A 87 10.33 -12.48 -4.55
C ALA A 87 9.49 -11.71 -5.58
N ALA A 88 9.63 -12.04 -6.87
CA ALA A 88 8.85 -11.41 -7.94
C ALA A 88 7.35 -11.73 -7.83
N ASP A 89 6.99 -12.99 -7.55
CA ASP A 89 5.59 -13.40 -7.38
C ASP A 89 4.92 -12.69 -6.19
N ALA A 90 5.64 -12.59 -5.07
CA ALA A 90 5.15 -11.90 -3.89
C ALA A 90 5.00 -10.38 -4.12
N LEU A 91 5.92 -9.76 -4.86
CA LEU A 91 5.80 -8.35 -5.27
C LEU A 91 4.65 -8.10 -6.24
N TYR A 92 4.42 -9.01 -7.19
CA TYR A 92 3.26 -8.96 -8.07
C TYR A 92 1.95 -8.98 -7.29
N LEU A 93 1.85 -9.86 -6.28
CA LEU A 93 0.67 -9.91 -5.41
C LEU A 93 0.50 -8.61 -4.62
N SER A 94 1.56 -8.04 -4.04
CA SER A 94 1.48 -6.74 -3.36
C SER A 94 0.98 -5.62 -4.28
N GLN A 95 1.48 -5.56 -5.53
CA GLN A 95 0.98 -4.61 -6.54
C GLN A 95 -0.50 -4.86 -6.86
N TYR A 96 -0.90 -6.11 -7.03
CA TYR A 96 -2.29 -6.45 -7.35
C TYR A 96 -3.23 -6.00 -6.23
N ILE A 97 -2.82 -6.19 -4.97
CA ILE A 97 -3.56 -5.74 -3.79
C ILE A 97 -3.64 -4.20 -3.74
N GLU A 98 -2.60 -3.48 -4.17
CA GLU A 98 -2.59 -2.01 -4.24
C GLU A 98 -3.56 -1.41 -5.27
N GLN A 99 -3.99 -2.18 -6.29
CA GLN A 99 -4.77 -1.66 -7.43
C GLN A 99 -5.97 -0.76 -7.08
N PRO A 100 -6.80 -1.05 -6.06
CA PRO A 100 -7.92 -0.18 -5.69
C PRO A 100 -7.49 1.26 -5.31
N PHE A 101 -6.22 1.46 -4.97
CA PHE A 101 -5.63 2.73 -4.57
C PHE A 101 -4.61 3.27 -5.57
N ALA A 102 -4.56 2.75 -6.80
CA ALA A 102 -3.58 3.15 -7.81
C ALA A 102 -3.61 4.65 -8.18
N GLY A 103 -4.73 5.33 -7.93
CA GLY A 103 -4.85 6.79 -8.07
C GLY A 103 -4.12 7.59 -6.99
N TYR A 104 -3.69 6.94 -5.90
CA TYR A 104 -3.08 7.57 -4.72
C TYR A 104 -1.74 6.94 -4.33
N SER A 105 -1.54 5.65 -4.58
CA SER A 105 -0.33 4.92 -4.28
C SER A 105 0.13 4.12 -5.51
N ARG A 106 1.44 4.13 -5.75
CA ARG A 106 2.11 3.31 -6.78
C ARG A 106 3.33 2.57 -6.22
N LEU A 107 3.37 2.47 -4.90
CA LEU A 107 4.50 2.00 -4.13
C LEU A 107 4.90 0.57 -4.52
N TRP A 108 3.92 -0.32 -4.60
CA TRP A 108 4.14 -1.73 -4.91
C TRP A 108 4.30 -1.98 -6.40
N TYR A 109 3.60 -1.21 -7.23
CA TYR A 109 3.80 -1.22 -8.68
C TYR A 109 5.24 -0.90 -9.08
N ASP A 110 5.80 0.20 -8.57
CA ASP A 110 7.15 0.63 -8.97
C ASP A 110 8.23 -0.36 -8.48
N LEU A 111 8.01 -0.99 -7.30
CA LEU A 111 8.86 -2.07 -6.78
C LEU A 111 8.80 -3.33 -7.66
N TYR A 112 7.61 -3.74 -8.09
CA TYR A 112 7.45 -4.89 -8.96
C TYR A 112 8.11 -4.65 -10.33
N GLU A 113 7.92 -3.49 -10.95
CA GLU A 113 8.58 -3.19 -12.23
C GLU A 113 10.11 -3.15 -12.10
N THR A 114 10.63 -2.65 -10.98
CA THR A 114 12.07 -2.73 -10.67
C THR A 114 12.55 -4.17 -10.55
N MET A 115 11.81 -5.01 -9.83
CA MET A 115 12.15 -6.44 -9.67
C MET A 115 12.08 -7.19 -11.00
N LYS A 116 11.06 -6.93 -11.82
CA LYS A 116 10.90 -7.53 -13.14
C LYS A 116 12.06 -7.17 -14.06
N ALA A 117 12.50 -5.91 -14.05
CA ALA A 117 13.69 -5.48 -14.79
C ALA A 117 14.99 -6.15 -14.29
N LEU A 118 15.08 -6.46 -13.00
CA LEU A 118 16.19 -7.22 -12.42
C LEU A 118 16.19 -8.67 -12.95
N VAL A 119 15.05 -9.35 -12.89
CA VAL A 119 14.90 -10.75 -13.31
C VAL A 119 15.14 -10.92 -14.81
N MET A 120 14.70 -9.98 -15.65
CA MET A 120 14.95 -10.03 -17.11
C MET A 120 16.42 -9.82 -17.50
N LYS A 121 17.25 -9.31 -16.58
CA LYS A 121 18.70 -9.07 -16.81
C LYS A 121 19.60 -10.14 -16.19
N ALA A 122 19.05 -11.04 -15.39
CA ALA A 122 19.76 -12.14 -14.73
C ALA A 122 19.78 -13.39 -15.60
#